data_AF-A0A4R3L3Z8-F1
#
_entry.id   AF-A0A4R3L3Z8-F1
#
_cell.length_a   1.000
_cell.length_b   1.000
_cell.length_c   1.000
_cell.angle_alpha   90.00
_cell.angle_beta   90.00
_cell.angle_gamma   90.00
#
_symmetry.space_group_name_H-M   'P 1'
#
loop_
_entity.id
_entity.type
_entity.pdbx_description
1 polymer ?
#
loop_
_entity_poly.entity_id
_entity_poly.type
_entity_poly.pdbx_seq_one_letter_code
_entity_poly.pdbx_strand_id
1 'polypeptide(L)'
;MNSIFDAFHISNWKKLSQDQRFEALQTLEKHYATLQGRDPLKLDATEDEVYGYYYQGKIYLNRNSVLGDEDCYQAVNTVLHEGRHAFQTHAIIQSSMGQELSLSVSQYELFNWRMNKLGGYLRKKPDYWLQPIEKDANQYTLSETKKIYDQLRSRFGENLGYDKYEKDWNLHYENSAMRLKSKYGENYLLIIENKVYRKRNLRIEVEKAFSKESGRLLNKEIESFIHQTYPEPMNVKDFEAYLHQYLQDQGYKNIDQYLNEQKSKNQGTPKYYEEFILHNKIDTNPISLQIKMFEKMEQIHNKLSQQRKRIDPLGGKEMNKKLNEQLQTFNQKVQSEFQKQYPDVQLKPFHLSTSKIAIEVMKHNCQFGQKLDLDQGRELGFKQVELNKLVDKGNKLEMEL
;
A
#
# COMPACT_ATOMS: atom_id res chain seq x y z
N MET A 1 -36.10 -17.06 -3.59
CA MET A 1 -35.65 -15.96 -4.47
C MET A 1 -34.36 -16.40 -5.14
N ASN A 2 -34.25 -16.25 -6.47
CA ASN A 2 -32.99 -16.48 -7.17
C ASN A 2 -31.97 -15.45 -6.70
N SER A 3 -30.76 -15.89 -6.34
CA SER A 3 -29.68 -14.97 -5.96
C SER A 3 -29.23 -14.20 -7.20
N ILE A 4 -28.85 -12.93 -7.04
CA ILE A 4 -28.24 -12.15 -8.12
C ILE A 4 -26.98 -12.82 -8.68
N PHE A 5 -26.36 -13.72 -7.88
CA PHE A 5 -25.15 -14.43 -8.25
C PHE A 5 -25.38 -15.66 -9.13
N ASP A 6 -26.63 -16.12 -9.29
CA ASP A 6 -26.92 -17.37 -10.02
C ASP A 6 -26.40 -17.34 -11.46
N ALA A 7 -26.38 -16.14 -12.07
CA ALA A 7 -25.82 -15.91 -13.40
C ALA A 7 -24.32 -16.24 -13.51
N PHE A 8 -23.57 -16.16 -12.40
CA PHE A 8 -22.13 -16.37 -12.37
C PHE A 8 -21.73 -17.82 -12.12
N HIS A 9 -22.67 -18.74 -11.94
CA HIS A 9 -22.34 -20.15 -12.04
C HIS A 9 -22.03 -20.48 -13.51
N ILE A 10 -20.93 -21.20 -13.78
CA ILE A 10 -20.43 -21.41 -15.15
C ILE A 10 -21.47 -22.06 -16.09
N SER A 11 -22.30 -22.97 -15.57
CA SER A 11 -23.36 -23.62 -16.37
C SER A 11 -24.50 -22.67 -16.74
N ASN A 12 -24.71 -21.60 -15.98
CA ASN A 12 -25.68 -20.55 -16.29
C ASN A 12 -25.04 -19.50 -17.19
N TRP A 13 -23.81 -19.07 -16.89
CA TRP A 13 -23.05 -18.09 -17.67
C TRP A 13 -22.95 -18.45 -19.16
N LYS A 14 -22.67 -19.73 -19.45
CA LYS A 14 -22.59 -20.26 -20.82
C LYS A 14 -23.89 -20.16 -21.61
N LYS A 15 -25.03 -20.12 -20.92
CA LYS A 15 -26.37 -19.99 -21.54
C LYS A 15 -26.77 -18.55 -21.79
N LEU A 16 -26.11 -17.59 -21.13
CA LEU A 16 -26.38 -16.17 -21.31
C LEU A 16 -25.75 -15.69 -22.61
N SER A 17 -26.43 -14.79 -23.32
CA SER A 17 -25.83 -13.96 -24.37
C SER A 17 -24.83 -12.96 -23.77
N GLN A 18 -23.99 -12.35 -24.62
CA GLN A 18 -23.05 -11.30 -24.17
C GLN A 18 -23.78 -10.14 -23.46
N ASP A 19 -24.93 -9.71 -23.99
CA ASP A 19 -25.71 -8.63 -23.38
C ASP A 19 -26.26 -9.04 -22.00
N GLN A 20 -26.77 -10.27 -21.86
CA GLN A 20 -27.23 -10.78 -20.57
C GLN A 20 -26.11 -10.95 -19.54
N ARG A 21 -24.89 -11.33 -19.98
CA ARG A 21 -23.70 -11.34 -19.13
C ARG A 21 -23.35 -9.94 -18.65
N PHE A 22 -23.40 -8.96 -19.56
CA PHE A 22 -23.15 -7.57 -19.25
C PHE A 22 -24.18 -7.02 -18.24
N GLU A 23 -25.45 -7.34 -18.41
CA GLU A 23 -26.52 -6.98 -17.46
C GLU A 23 -26.32 -7.64 -16.09
N ALA A 24 -25.90 -8.90 -16.05
CA ALA A 24 -25.58 -9.59 -14.81
C ALA A 24 -24.40 -8.89 -14.09
N LEU A 25 -23.33 -8.57 -14.80
CA LEU A 25 -22.19 -7.82 -14.28
C LEU A 25 -22.58 -6.41 -13.81
N GLN A 26 -23.46 -5.72 -14.53
CA GLN A 26 -23.98 -4.41 -14.10
C GLN A 26 -24.80 -4.52 -12.82
N THR A 27 -25.50 -5.64 -12.62
CA THR A 27 -26.23 -5.95 -11.38
C THR A 27 -25.28 -6.23 -10.22
N LEU A 28 -24.16 -6.93 -10.48
CA LEU A 28 -23.08 -7.13 -9.50
C LEU A 28 -22.48 -5.81 -9.03
N GLU A 29 -22.11 -4.92 -9.96
CA GLU A 29 -21.61 -3.58 -9.63
C GLU A 29 -22.64 -2.77 -8.82
N LYS A 30 -23.92 -2.82 -9.18
CA LYS A 30 -24.99 -2.17 -8.39
C LYS A 30 -25.08 -2.68 -6.96
N HIS A 31 -24.98 -3.98 -6.78
CA HIS A 31 -24.99 -4.60 -5.46
C HIS A 31 -23.79 -4.14 -4.61
N TYR A 32 -22.59 -4.23 -5.17
CA TYR A 32 -21.37 -3.90 -4.43
C TYR A 32 -21.18 -2.40 -4.19
N ALA A 33 -21.57 -1.54 -5.13
CA ALA A 33 -21.61 -0.10 -4.93
C ALA A 33 -22.51 0.29 -3.75
N THR A 34 -23.69 -0.35 -3.64
CA THR A 34 -24.63 -0.16 -2.53
C THR A 34 -24.01 -0.57 -1.19
N LEU A 35 -23.37 -1.75 -1.14
CA LEU A 35 -22.65 -2.21 0.08
C LEU A 35 -21.50 -1.27 0.47
N GLN A 36 -20.88 -0.64 -0.53
CA GLN A 36 -19.81 0.32 -0.36
C GLN A 36 -20.31 1.74 -0.06
N GLY A 37 -21.62 1.98 -0.04
CA GLY A 37 -22.23 3.30 0.19
C GLY A 37 -21.91 4.33 -0.89
N ARG A 38 -21.68 3.89 -2.13
CA ARG A 38 -21.43 4.76 -3.29
C ARG A 38 -22.46 4.51 -4.38
N ASP A 39 -22.62 5.48 -5.28
CA ASP A 39 -23.43 5.29 -6.48
C ASP A 39 -22.79 4.23 -7.40
N PRO A 40 -23.62 3.39 -8.05
CA PRO A 40 -23.13 2.38 -8.98
C PRO A 40 -22.60 3.01 -10.26
N LEU A 41 -21.49 2.48 -10.75
CA LEU A 41 -20.92 2.93 -12.01
C LEU A 41 -21.57 2.22 -13.19
N LYS A 42 -21.61 2.93 -14.32
CA LYS A 42 -22.00 2.33 -15.59
C LYS A 42 -20.85 1.47 -16.11
N LEU A 43 -21.16 0.24 -16.51
CA LEU A 43 -20.24 -0.59 -17.29
C LEU A 43 -20.25 -0.14 -18.75
N ASP A 44 -19.09 -0.19 -19.39
CA ASP A 44 -18.92 0.03 -20.83
C ASP A 44 -18.00 -1.05 -21.42
N ALA A 45 -18.05 -1.26 -22.74
CA ALA A 45 -17.18 -2.23 -23.41
C ALA A 45 -15.96 -1.53 -24.02
N THR A 46 -14.81 -2.19 -24.02
CA THR A 46 -13.59 -1.77 -24.71
C THR A 46 -12.99 -2.92 -25.52
N GLU A 47 -12.09 -2.59 -26.45
CA GLU A 47 -11.26 -3.53 -27.22
C GLU A 47 -9.78 -3.48 -26.78
N ASP A 48 -9.46 -2.71 -25.73
CA ASP A 48 -8.09 -2.59 -25.19
C ASP A 48 -7.56 -3.94 -24.69
N GLU A 49 -6.24 -4.17 -24.76
CA GLU A 49 -5.60 -5.44 -24.38
C GLU A 49 -5.65 -5.81 -22.88
N VAL A 50 -6.33 -5.02 -22.05
CA VAL A 50 -6.51 -5.25 -20.61
C VAL A 50 -7.89 -5.84 -20.31
N TYR A 51 -8.04 -6.60 -19.23
CA TYR A 51 -9.35 -7.15 -18.86
C TYR A 51 -10.39 -6.06 -18.58
N GLY A 52 -9.99 -4.99 -17.91
CA GLY A 52 -10.82 -3.83 -17.67
C GLY A 52 -10.04 -2.67 -17.05
N TYR A 53 -10.71 -1.54 -16.89
CA TYR A 53 -10.19 -0.38 -16.18
C TYR A 53 -11.32 0.56 -15.71
N TYR A 54 -11.14 1.17 -14.55
CA TYR A 54 -11.94 2.28 -14.07
C TYR A 54 -11.43 3.62 -14.62
N TYR A 55 -12.31 4.39 -15.27
CA TYR A 55 -11.99 5.73 -15.76
C TYR A 55 -13.22 6.63 -15.86
N GLN A 56 -13.13 7.86 -15.32
CA GLN A 56 -14.16 8.90 -15.42
C GLN A 56 -15.56 8.45 -15.02
N GLY A 57 -15.66 7.77 -13.87
CA GLY A 57 -16.96 7.31 -13.37
C GLY A 57 -17.58 6.16 -14.17
N LYS A 58 -16.78 5.44 -14.96
CA LYS A 58 -17.19 4.22 -15.67
C LYS A 58 -16.19 3.09 -15.43
N ILE A 59 -16.67 1.86 -15.57
CA ILE A 59 -15.83 0.67 -15.62
C ILE A 59 -15.89 0.14 -17.06
N TYR A 60 -14.74 0.06 -17.72
CA TYR A 60 -14.61 -0.50 -19.05
C TYR A 60 -14.18 -1.96 -18.94
N LEU A 61 -14.84 -2.84 -19.68
CA LEU A 61 -14.55 -4.27 -19.72
C LEU A 61 -14.20 -4.69 -21.14
N ASN A 62 -13.14 -5.47 -21.29
CA ASN A 62 -12.76 -5.99 -22.60
C ASN A 62 -13.81 -6.98 -23.11
N ARG A 63 -14.38 -6.68 -24.28
CA ARG A 63 -15.47 -7.46 -24.87
C ARG A 63 -15.09 -8.91 -25.15
N ASN A 64 -13.86 -9.15 -25.58
CA ASN A 64 -13.38 -10.47 -26.02
C ASN A 64 -12.90 -11.33 -24.84
N SER A 65 -12.19 -10.74 -23.89
CA SER A 65 -11.57 -11.49 -22.78
C SER A 65 -12.47 -11.59 -21.53
N VAL A 66 -13.43 -10.67 -21.34
CA VAL A 66 -14.27 -10.63 -20.13
C VAL A 66 -15.72 -11.04 -20.40
N LEU A 67 -16.27 -10.76 -21.59
CA LEU A 67 -17.66 -11.12 -21.92
C LEU A 67 -17.80 -12.46 -22.67
N GLY A 68 -16.68 -13.19 -22.81
CA GLY A 68 -16.64 -14.56 -23.33
C GLY A 68 -17.46 -15.54 -22.47
N ASP A 69 -17.78 -16.71 -23.02
CA ASP A 69 -18.59 -17.73 -22.35
C ASP A 69 -17.78 -18.74 -21.53
N GLU A 70 -16.46 -18.74 -21.69
CA GLU A 70 -15.58 -19.72 -21.07
C GLU A 70 -15.19 -19.40 -19.62
N ASP A 71 -15.18 -18.12 -19.24
CA ASP A 71 -14.66 -17.67 -17.94
C ASP A 71 -15.53 -16.57 -17.30
N CYS A 72 -16.45 -16.97 -16.42
CA CYS A 72 -17.19 -16.04 -15.57
C CYS A 72 -16.38 -15.53 -14.38
N TYR A 73 -15.33 -16.24 -13.97
CA TYR A 73 -14.53 -15.93 -12.78
C TYR A 73 -13.73 -14.66 -12.99
N GLN A 74 -13.04 -14.57 -14.13
CA GLN A 74 -12.30 -13.37 -14.50
C GLN A 74 -13.23 -12.17 -14.70
N ALA A 75 -14.45 -12.38 -15.19
CA ALA A 75 -15.42 -11.31 -15.37
C ALA A 75 -15.90 -10.71 -14.05
N VAL A 76 -16.29 -11.58 -13.10
CA VAL A 76 -16.67 -11.16 -11.75
C VAL A 76 -15.49 -10.50 -11.04
N ASN A 77 -14.29 -11.08 -11.14
CA ASN A 77 -13.06 -10.52 -10.56
C ASN A 77 -12.80 -9.10 -11.09
N THR A 78 -12.84 -8.91 -12.40
CA THR A 78 -12.55 -7.61 -13.03
C THR A 78 -13.54 -6.54 -12.56
N VAL A 79 -14.84 -6.83 -12.52
CA VAL A 79 -15.86 -5.86 -12.06
C VAL A 79 -15.66 -5.49 -10.59
N LEU A 80 -15.38 -6.47 -9.73
CA LEU A 80 -15.13 -6.21 -8.30
C LEU A 80 -13.83 -5.42 -8.09
N HIS A 81 -12.78 -5.70 -8.87
CA HIS A 81 -11.51 -5.00 -8.82
C HIS A 81 -11.66 -3.53 -9.22
N GLU A 82 -12.24 -3.26 -10.39
CA GLU A 82 -12.47 -1.88 -10.84
C GLU A 82 -13.50 -1.15 -9.98
N GLY A 83 -14.52 -1.86 -9.49
CA GLY A 83 -15.48 -1.35 -8.51
C GLY A 83 -14.82 -0.97 -7.18
N ARG A 84 -13.76 -1.69 -6.77
CA ARG A 84 -12.96 -1.32 -5.59
C ARG A 84 -12.12 -0.07 -5.85
N HIS A 85 -11.56 0.11 -7.05
CA HIS A 85 -10.93 1.36 -7.45
C HIS A 85 -11.89 2.57 -7.43
N ALA A 86 -13.14 2.36 -7.82
CA ALA A 86 -14.20 3.36 -7.69
C ALA A 86 -14.49 3.70 -6.22
N PHE A 87 -14.58 2.69 -5.33
CA PHE A 87 -14.74 2.91 -3.90
C PHE A 87 -13.57 3.66 -3.28
N GLN A 88 -12.32 3.28 -3.58
CA GLN A 88 -11.14 3.97 -3.07
C GLN A 88 -11.16 5.46 -3.47
N THR A 89 -11.56 5.76 -4.71
CA THR A 89 -11.75 7.12 -5.22
C THR A 89 -12.82 7.87 -4.42
N HIS A 90 -14.00 7.27 -4.26
CA HIS A 90 -15.09 7.81 -3.44
C HIS A 90 -14.64 8.09 -2.00
N ALA A 91 -13.97 7.13 -1.37
CA ALA A 91 -13.53 7.23 0.02
C ALA A 91 -12.51 8.37 0.24
N ILE A 92 -11.57 8.54 -0.69
CA ILE A 92 -10.61 9.65 -0.66
C ILE A 92 -11.34 10.99 -0.77
N ILE A 93 -12.30 11.12 -1.69
CA ILE A 93 -13.06 12.37 -1.89
C ILE A 93 -13.87 12.70 -0.64
N GLN A 94 -14.65 11.74 -0.13
CA GLN A 94 -15.49 11.93 1.05
C GLN A 94 -14.68 12.31 2.29
N SER A 95 -13.56 11.60 2.52
CA SER A 95 -12.65 11.92 3.61
C SER A 95 -12.08 13.34 3.47
N SER A 96 -11.75 13.79 2.25
CA SER A 96 -11.27 15.16 2.02
C SER A 96 -12.32 16.24 2.27
N MET A 97 -13.60 15.88 2.21
CA MET A 97 -14.75 16.74 2.53
C MET A 97 -15.14 16.67 4.01
N GLY A 98 -14.45 15.86 4.82
CA GLY A 98 -14.77 15.65 6.24
C GLY A 98 -16.05 14.82 6.47
N GLN A 99 -16.51 14.08 5.46
CA GLN A 99 -17.67 13.20 5.58
C GLN A 99 -17.27 11.84 6.15
N GLU A 100 -18.16 11.26 6.95
CA GLU A 100 -17.99 9.91 7.49
C GLU A 100 -18.22 8.87 6.39
N LEU A 101 -17.35 7.86 6.34
CA LEU A 101 -17.45 6.77 5.37
C LEU A 101 -18.40 5.69 5.89
N SER A 102 -19.21 5.12 4.99
CA SER A 102 -20.10 3.99 5.28
C SER A 102 -19.34 2.73 5.74
N LEU A 103 -18.11 2.56 5.26
CA LEU A 103 -17.22 1.46 5.62
C LEU A 103 -16.04 1.98 6.44
N SER A 104 -15.61 1.20 7.42
CA SER A 104 -14.43 1.49 8.22
C SER A 104 -13.16 1.37 7.36
N VAL A 105 -12.70 2.49 6.83
CA VAL A 105 -11.39 2.61 6.18
C VAL A 105 -10.46 3.35 7.14
N SER A 106 -9.30 2.77 7.43
CA SER A 106 -8.33 3.43 8.29
C SER A 106 -7.73 4.67 7.61
N GLN A 107 -7.32 5.64 8.43
CA GLN A 107 -6.58 6.82 7.94
C GLN A 107 -5.28 6.43 7.22
N TYR A 108 -4.68 5.30 7.59
CA TYR A 108 -3.49 4.75 6.93
C TYR A 108 -3.78 4.31 5.49
N GLU A 109 -4.87 3.56 5.29
CA GLU A 109 -5.30 3.11 3.97
C GLU A 109 -5.67 4.29 3.07
N LEU A 110 -6.48 5.23 3.58
CA LEU A 110 -6.84 6.45 2.86
C LEU A 110 -5.62 7.24 2.41
N PHE A 111 -4.64 7.39 3.32
CA PHE A 111 -3.38 8.06 3.00
C PHE A 111 -2.65 7.36 1.84
N ASN A 112 -2.48 6.03 1.92
CA ASN A 112 -1.73 5.28 0.92
C ASN A 112 -2.42 5.28 -0.45
N TRP A 113 -3.75 5.10 -0.49
CA TRP A 113 -4.51 5.21 -1.73
C TRP A 113 -4.40 6.61 -2.34
N ARG A 114 -4.47 7.66 -1.51
CA ARG A 114 -4.30 9.05 -1.94
C ARG A 114 -2.90 9.30 -2.50
N MET A 115 -1.85 8.77 -1.88
CA MET A 115 -0.49 8.91 -2.42
C MET A 115 -0.35 8.19 -3.77
N ASN A 116 -0.94 7.01 -3.91
CA ASN A 116 -0.96 6.27 -5.18
C ASN A 116 -1.69 7.05 -6.29
N LYS A 117 -2.90 7.55 -6.03
CA LYS A 117 -3.70 8.30 -7.02
C LYS A 117 -3.01 9.61 -7.44
N LEU A 118 -2.45 10.35 -6.47
CA LEU A 118 -1.76 11.62 -6.76
C LEU A 118 -0.38 11.41 -7.41
N GLY A 119 0.38 10.39 -6.99
CA GLY A 119 1.70 10.09 -7.54
C GLY A 119 1.68 9.33 -8.87
N GLY A 120 0.56 8.69 -9.20
CA GLY A 120 0.47 7.73 -10.28
C GLY A 120 0.97 6.33 -9.85
N TYR A 121 0.54 5.31 -10.59
CA TYR A 121 0.87 3.92 -10.31
C TYR A 121 2.35 3.66 -10.62
N LEU A 122 3.00 2.81 -9.82
CA LEU A 122 4.25 2.17 -10.22
C LEU A 122 3.94 1.17 -11.34
N ARG A 123 4.59 1.29 -12.49
CA ARG A 123 4.28 0.52 -13.71
C ARG A 123 5.12 -0.75 -13.83
N LYS A 124 6.31 -0.78 -13.23
CA LYS A 124 7.18 -1.97 -13.29
C LYS A 124 6.60 -3.11 -12.45
N LYS A 125 6.31 -4.24 -13.09
CA LYS A 125 6.02 -5.50 -12.38
C LYS A 125 7.31 -6.02 -11.72
N PRO A 126 7.25 -6.67 -10.54
CA PRO A 126 6.05 -6.95 -9.73
C PRO A 126 5.58 -5.80 -8.82
N ASP A 127 6.31 -4.69 -8.68
CA ASP A 127 5.93 -3.55 -7.80
C ASP A 127 4.49 -3.04 -8.09
N TYR A 128 4.06 -3.05 -9.36
CA TYR A 128 2.70 -2.70 -9.77
C TYR A 128 1.61 -3.43 -8.97
N TRP A 129 1.70 -4.76 -8.85
CA TRP A 129 0.63 -5.60 -8.29
C TRP A 129 0.46 -5.43 -6.78
N LEU A 130 1.53 -5.03 -6.11
CA LEU A 130 1.63 -5.01 -4.65
C LEU A 130 1.78 -3.60 -4.09
N GLN A 131 1.60 -2.58 -4.93
CA GLN A 131 1.43 -1.21 -4.46
C GLN A 131 0.09 -1.08 -3.71
N PRO A 132 -0.02 -0.20 -2.71
CA PRO A 132 -1.14 -0.20 -1.77
C PRO A 132 -2.53 -0.24 -2.39
N ILE A 133 -2.77 0.56 -3.43
CA ILE A 133 -4.08 0.67 -4.06
C ILE A 133 -4.49 -0.60 -4.82
N GLU A 134 -3.53 -1.23 -5.51
CA GLU A 134 -3.72 -2.49 -6.24
C GLU A 134 -3.82 -3.66 -5.28
N LYS A 135 -2.97 -3.69 -4.26
CA LYS A 135 -3.00 -4.74 -3.22
C LYS A 135 -4.36 -4.79 -2.53
N ASP A 136 -4.90 -3.65 -2.10
CA ASP A 136 -6.25 -3.59 -1.52
C ASP A 136 -7.32 -4.05 -2.51
N ALA A 137 -7.28 -3.58 -3.76
CA ALA A 137 -8.24 -3.97 -4.80
C ALA A 137 -8.24 -5.49 -5.05
N ASN A 138 -7.05 -6.08 -5.13
CA ASN A 138 -6.84 -7.51 -5.33
C ASN A 138 -7.30 -8.34 -4.13
N GLN A 139 -6.95 -7.94 -2.89
CA GLN A 139 -7.34 -8.66 -1.67
C GLN A 139 -8.86 -8.59 -1.43
N TYR A 140 -9.45 -7.41 -1.65
CA TYR A 140 -10.89 -7.23 -1.59
C TYR A 140 -11.59 -8.14 -2.59
N THR A 141 -11.14 -8.11 -3.85
CA THR A 141 -11.73 -8.89 -4.93
C THR A 141 -11.68 -10.39 -4.63
N LEU A 142 -10.52 -10.91 -4.21
CA LEU A 142 -10.41 -12.32 -3.82
C LEU A 142 -11.40 -12.74 -2.74
N SER A 143 -11.51 -11.93 -1.69
CA SER A 143 -12.41 -12.20 -0.57
C SER A 143 -13.87 -12.24 -1.04
N GLU A 144 -14.26 -11.27 -1.87
CA GLU A 144 -15.63 -11.16 -2.37
C GLU A 144 -15.97 -12.21 -3.43
N THR A 145 -15.06 -12.52 -4.36
CA THR A 145 -15.25 -13.64 -5.29
C THR A 145 -15.41 -14.93 -4.53
N LYS A 146 -14.59 -15.18 -3.50
CA LYS A 146 -14.70 -16.40 -2.69
C LYS A 146 -16.08 -16.52 -2.03
N LYS A 147 -16.60 -15.44 -1.44
CA LYS A 147 -17.95 -15.43 -0.84
C LYS A 147 -19.03 -15.76 -1.87
N ILE A 148 -18.96 -15.15 -3.06
CA ILE A 148 -19.91 -15.40 -4.16
C ILE A 148 -19.88 -16.89 -4.55
N TYR A 149 -18.69 -17.45 -4.77
CA TYR A 149 -18.56 -18.82 -5.27
C TYR A 149 -18.78 -19.89 -4.19
N ASP A 150 -18.50 -19.60 -2.92
CA ASP A 150 -18.93 -20.44 -1.79
C ASP A 150 -20.46 -20.49 -1.70
N GLN A 151 -21.14 -19.35 -1.88
CA GLN A 151 -22.61 -19.31 -1.92
C GLN A 151 -23.15 -20.11 -3.11
N LEU A 152 -22.56 -19.97 -4.30
CA LEU A 152 -22.97 -20.75 -5.47
C LEU A 152 -22.71 -22.24 -5.27
N ARG A 153 -21.62 -22.62 -4.61
CA ARG A 153 -21.31 -24.02 -4.28
C ARG A 153 -22.40 -24.65 -3.43
N SER A 154 -22.92 -23.93 -2.45
CA SER A 154 -24.02 -24.42 -1.59
C SER A 154 -25.31 -24.73 -2.36
N ARG A 155 -25.47 -24.17 -3.56
CA ARG A 155 -26.71 -24.26 -4.36
C ARG A 155 -26.57 -25.15 -5.60
N PHE A 156 -25.42 -25.11 -6.25
CA PHE A 156 -25.17 -25.78 -7.53
C PHE A 156 -24.18 -26.95 -7.42
N GLY A 157 -23.60 -27.19 -6.24
CA GLY A 157 -22.58 -28.22 -6.01
C GLY A 157 -21.17 -27.70 -6.28
N GLU A 158 -20.21 -28.62 -6.39
CA GLU A 158 -18.80 -28.28 -6.60
C GLU A 158 -18.58 -27.44 -7.85
N ASN A 159 -17.62 -26.51 -7.77
CA ASN A 159 -17.23 -25.68 -8.89
C ASN A 159 -15.71 -25.75 -9.13
N LEU A 160 -15.29 -26.84 -9.79
CA LEU A 160 -13.89 -27.12 -10.12
C LEU A 160 -13.25 -26.02 -10.98
N GLY A 161 -14.05 -25.30 -11.78
CA GLY A 161 -13.57 -24.17 -12.57
C GLY A 161 -13.12 -23.01 -11.68
N TYR A 162 -13.92 -22.67 -10.68
CA TYR A 162 -13.54 -21.66 -9.69
C TYR A 162 -12.35 -22.12 -8.84
N ASP A 163 -12.32 -23.38 -8.39
CA ASP A 163 -11.21 -23.90 -7.59
C ASP A 163 -9.86 -23.79 -8.34
N LYS A 164 -9.87 -24.08 -9.65
CA LYS A 164 -8.71 -23.88 -10.50
C LYS A 164 -8.35 -22.39 -10.63
N TYR A 165 -9.34 -21.54 -10.89
CA TYR A 165 -9.13 -20.08 -11.01
C TYR A 165 -8.51 -19.49 -9.74
N GLU A 166 -9.07 -19.80 -8.56
CA GLU A 166 -8.57 -19.35 -7.26
C GLU A 166 -7.13 -19.82 -7.02
N LYS A 167 -6.82 -21.08 -7.36
CA LYS A 167 -5.47 -21.63 -7.24
C LYS A 167 -4.47 -20.91 -8.16
N ASP A 168 -4.83 -20.70 -9.43
CA ASP A 168 -3.97 -20.03 -10.41
C ASP A 168 -3.71 -18.58 -10.01
N TRP A 169 -4.73 -17.89 -9.49
CA TRP A 169 -4.61 -16.52 -8.99
C TRP A 169 -3.70 -16.45 -7.76
N ASN A 170 -3.91 -17.32 -6.76
CA ASN A 170 -3.08 -17.38 -5.56
C ASN A 170 -1.62 -17.66 -5.91
N LEU A 171 -1.37 -18.60 -6.83
CA LEU A 171 -0.02 -18.90 -7.31
C LEU A 171 0.63 -17.68 -7.99
N HIS A 172 -0.11 -16.92 -8.79
CA HIS A 172 0.41 -15.69 -9.40
C HIS A 172 0.76 -14.63 -8.35
N TYR A 173 -0.08 -14.45 -7.33
CA TYR A 173 0.15 -13.50 -6.25
C TYR A 173 1.36 -13.90 -5.39
N GLU A 174 1.45 -15.17 -4.99
CA GLU A 174 2.58 -15.73 -4.24
C GLU A 174 3.89 -15.59 -5.01
N ASN A 175 3.90 -15.92 -6.31
CA ASN A 175 5.08 -15.73 -7.16
C ASN A 175 5.51 -14.26 -7.25
N SER A 176 4.54 -13.33 -7.32
CA SER A 176 4.82 -11.90 -7.32
C SER A 176 5.44 -11.44 -6.00
N ALA A 177 4.88 -11.90 -4.88
CA ALA A 177 5.40 -11.64 -3.54
C ALA A 177 6.80 -12.25 -3.33
N MET A 178 7.03 -13.49 -3.80
CA MET A 178 8.35 -14.14 -3.73
C MET A 178 9.41 -13.38 -4.54
N ARG A 179 9.10 -12.93 -5.76
CA ARG A 179 10.02 -12.11 -6.56
C ARG A 179 10.38 -10.81 -5.86
N LEU A 180 9.40 -10.17 -5.21
CA LEU A 180 9.63 -8.96 -4.44
C LEU A 180 10.44 -9.21 -3.18
N LYS A 181 10.14 -10.28 -2.45
CA LYS A 181 10.89 -10.70 -1.27
C LYS A 181 12.34 -11.04 -1.62
N SER A 182 12.60 -11.70 -2.75
CA SER A 182 13.95 -11.93 -3.26
C SER A 182 14.66 -10.63 -3.64
N LYS A 183 13.94 -9.64 -4.17
CA LYS A 183 14.52 -8.37 -4.63
C LYS A 183 14.74 -7.35 -3.50
N TYR A 184 13.84 -7.31 -2.53
CA TYR A 184 13.74 -6.24 -1.52
C TYR A 184 13.77 -6.74 -0.08
N GLY A 185 13.83 -8.05 0.17
CA GLY A 185 13.74 -8.64 1.50
C GLY A 185 12.32 -8.67 2.07
N GLU A 186 12.20 -8.95 3.37
CA GLU A 186 10.92 -9.23 4.03
C GLU A 186 9.93 -8.05 4.02
N ASN A 187 10.37 -6.79 4.07
CA ASN A 187 9.44 -5.65 4.01
C ASN A 187 9.35 -5.04 2.61
N TYR A 188 9.40 -5.87 1.57
CA TYR A 188 9.13 -5.46 0.20
C TYR A 188 7.87 -4.60 0.05
N LEU A 189 6.81 -4.86 0.83
CA LEU A 189 5.59 -4.05 0.86
C LEU A 189 5.85 -2.61 1.28
N LEU A 190 6.63 -2.41 2.35
CA LEU A 190 6.97 -1.08 2.85
C LEU A 190 7.87 -0.33 1.85
N ILE A 191 8.74 -1.05 1.15
CA ILE A 191 9.59 -0.48 0.09
C ILE A 191 8.72 0.02 -1.08
N ILE A 192 7.71 -0.74 -1.50
CA ILE A 192 6.77 -0.32 -2.54
C ILE A 192 5.95 0.88 -2.08
N GLU A 193 5.41 0.87 -0.86
CA GLU A 193 4.74 2.01 -0.23
C GLU A 193 5.61 3.27 -0.24
N ASN A 194 6.88 3.15 0.14
CA ASN A 194 7.83 4.26 0.16
C ASN A 194 8.11 4.78 -1.25
N LYS A 195 8.25 3.90 -2.24
CA LYS A 195 8.41 4.30 -3.65
C LYS A 195 7.20 5.06 -4.18
N VAL A 196 5.98 4.64 -3.85
CA VAL A 196 4.76 5.40 -4.19
C VAL A 196 4.80 6.80 -3.59
N TYR A 197 5.11 6.91 -2.31
CA TYR A 197 5.21 8.20 -1.62
C TYR A 197 6.29 9.10 -2.22
N ARG A 198 7.48 8.55 -2.48
CA ARG A 198 8.59 9.25 -3.11
C ARG A 198 8.22 9.72 -4.51
N LYS A 199 7.64 8.86 -5.34
CA LYS A 199 7.16 9.21 -6.68
C LYS A 199 6.19 10.39 -6.63
N ARG A 200 5.22 10.38 -5.70
CA ARG A 200 4.29 11.50 -5.47
C ARG A 200 5.02 12.79 -5.11
N ASN A 201 5.97 12.74 -4.19
CA ASN A 201 6.69 13.94 -3.76
C ASN A 201 7.59 14.50 -4.86
N LEU A 202 8.33 13.64 -5.56
CA LEU A 202 9.16 14.06 -6.68
C LEU A 202 8.31 14.71 -7.77
N ARG A 203 7.16 14.10 -8.08
CA ARG A 203 6.20 14.67 -9.03
C ARG A 203 5.81 16.11 -8.67
N ILE A 204 5.50 16.38 -7.40
CA ILE A 204 5.16 17.74 -6.95
C ILE A 204 6.34 18.71 -7.13
N GLU A 205 7.56 18.29 -6.79
CA GLU A 205 8.74 19.15 -6.96
C GLU A 205 9.05 19.40 -8.44
N VAL A 206 8.85 18.39 -9.30
CA VAL A 206 8.95 18.50 -10.77
C VAL A 206 7.89 19.45 -11.33
N GLU A 207 6.65 19.39 -10.83
CA GLU A 207 5.59 20.31 -11.23
C GLU A 207 5.90 21.76 -10.87
N LYS A 208 6.59 21.99 -9.74
CA LYS A 208 7.07 23.32 -9.32
C LYS A 208 8.28 23.80 -10.13
N ALA A 209 9.23 22.92 -10.39
CA ALA A 209 10.50 23.26 -11.04
C ALA A 209 10.32 23.54 -12.54
N PHE A 210 9.39 22.86 -13.21
CA PHE A 210 9.22 22.96 -14.66
C PHE A 210 7.84 23.52 -15.05
N SER A 211 6.75 22.78 -14.82
CA SER A 211 5.38 23.23 -15.08
C SER A 211 4.36 22.25 -14.48
N LYS A 212 3.12 22.69 -14.25
CA LYS A 212 2.07 21.80 -13.71
C LYS A 212 1.85 20.51 -14.54
N GLU A 213 2.05 20.58 -15.85
CA GLU A 213 1.86 19.42 -16.73
C GLU A 213 3.08 18.48 -16.75
N SER A 214 4.28 18.96 -16.36
CA SER A 214 5.52 18.18 -16.42
C SER A 214 5.46 16.94 -15.54
N GLY A 215 4.83 17.02 -14.35
CA GLY A 215 4.70 15.87 -13.46
C GLY A 215 3.95 14.69 -14.10
N ARG A 216 2.93 14.97 -14.92
CA ARG A 216 2.20 13.96 -15.68
C ARG A 216 3.04 13.45 -16.87
N LEU A 217 3.66 14.36 -17.61
CA LEU A 217 4.41 14.03 -18.83
C LEU A 217 5.71 13.27 -18.54
N LEU A 218 6.34 13.52 -17.40
CA LEU A 218 7.57 12.90 -16.93
C LEU A 218 7.33 11.71 -15.99
N ASN A 219 6.09 11.23 -15.87
CA ASN A 219 5.72 10.18 -14.90
C ASN A 219 6.59 8.91 -15.01
N LYS A 220 6.99 8.54 -16.23
CA LYS A 220 7.86 7.37 -16.49
C LYS A 220 9.31 7.64 -16.05
N GLU A 221 9.82 8.83 -16.30
CA GLU A 221 11.18 9.23 -15.96
C GLU A 221 11.33 9.39 -14.44
N ILE A 222 10.34 10.02 -13.80
CA ILE A 222 10.21 10.09 -12.34
C ILE A 222 10.27 8.68 -11.75
N GLU A 223 9.44 7.75 -12.23
CA GLU A 223 9.44 6.38 -11.72
C GLU A 223 10.79 5.68 -11.92
N SER A 224 11.40 5.81 -13.10
CA SER A 224 12.72 5.24 -13.38
C SER A 224 13.78 5.76 -12.42
N PHE A 225 13.80 7.06 -12.16
CA PHE A 225 14.69 7.68 -11.19
C PHE A 225 14.46 7.15 -9.77
N ILE A 226 13.19 6.99 -9.33
CA ILE A 226 12.87 6.38 -8.03
C ILE A 226 13.42 4.97 -7.92
N HIS A 227 13.30 4.15 -8.97
CA HIS A 227 13.82 2.78 -8.94
C HIS A 227 15.35 2.71 -8.92
N GLN A 228 16.04 3.66 -9.55
CA GLN A 228 17.50 3.68 -9.62
C GLN A 228 18.14 4.20 -8.33
N THR A 229 17.50 5.16 -7.66
CA THR A 229 18.09 5.85 -6.51
C THR A 229 17.66 5.29 -5.17
N TYR A 230 16.61 4.46 -5.10
CA TYR A 230 16.19 3.87 -3.84
C TYR A 230 17.29 2.98 -3.22
N PRO A 231 17.61 3.09 -1.91
CA PRO A 231 16.89 3.82 -0.85
C PRO A 231 17.37 5.26 -0.58
N GLU A 232 18.30 5.80 -1.37
CA GLU A 232 18.96 7.07 -1.09
C GLU A 232 17.99 8.25 -0.97
N PRO A 233 18.30 9.28 -0.14
CA PRO A 233 17.51 10.50 -0.08
C PRO A 233 17.35 11.13 -1.46
N MET A 234 16.18 11.69 -1.72
CA MET A 234 15.88 12.29 -3.02
C MET A 234 15.87 13.81 -2.91
N ASN A 235 16.49 14.47 -3.88
CA ASN A 235 16.35 15.90 -4.13
C ASN A 235 15.97 16.12 -5.61
N VAL A 236 15.16 17.15 -5.89
CA VAL A 236 14.78 17.54 -7.26
C VAL A 236 16.01 17.88 -8.11
N LYS A 237 17.08 18.42 -7.52
CA LYS A 237 18.34 18.70 -8.24
C LYS A 237 18.99 17.44 -8.81
N ASP A 238 18.92 16.32 -8.08
CA ASP A 238 19.47 15.05 -8.55
C ASP A 238 18.62 14.50 -9.70
N PHE A 239 17.30 14.71 -9.63
CA PHE A 239 16.40 14.39 -10.73
C PHE A 239 16.64 15.29 -11.95
N GLU A 240 16.90 16.58 -11.77
CA GLU A 240 17.27 17.50 -12.86
C GLU A 240 18.55 17.04 -13.57
N ALA A 241 19.57 16.64 -12.82
CA ALA A 241 20.81 16.10 -13.36
C ALA A 241 20.57 14.78 -14.12
N TYR A 242 19.80 13.87 -13.52
CA TYR A 242 19.36 12.63 -14.18
C TYR A 242 18.60 12.91 -15.49
N LEU A 243 17.65 13.85 -15.45
CA LEU A 243 16.83 14.20 -16.59
C LEU A 243 17.67 14.83 -17.70
N HIS A 244 18.64 15.67 -17.35
CA HIS A 244 19.56 16.24 -18.32
C HIS A 244 20.36 15.15 -19.05
N GLN A 245 20.93 14.20 -18.31
CA GLN A 245 21.64 13.06 -18.91
C GLN A 245 20.71 12.21 -19.77
N TYR A 246 19.51 11.88 -19.27
CA TYR A 246 18.51 11.13 -20.01
C TYR A 246 18.13 11.81 -21.33
N LEU A 247 17.91 13.12 -21.32
CA LEU A 247 17.57 13.88 -22.53
C LEU A 247 18.71 13.85 -23.54
N GLN A 248 19.96 13.99 -23.11
CA GLN A 248 21.13 13.86 -23.98
C GLN A 248 21.22 12.46 -24.60
N ASP A 249 21.07 11.41 -23.79
CA ASP A 249 21.15 10.01 -24.23
C ASP A 249 20.04 9.67 -25.23
N GLN A 250 18.89 10.34 -25.15
CA GLN A 250 17.77 10.17 -26.08
C GLN A 250 17.82 11.15 -27.27
N GLY A 251 18.84 12.00 -27.37
CA GLY A 251 19.03 12.94 -28.48
C GLY A 251 18.11 14.18 -28.44
N TYR A 252 17.53 14.50 -27.28
CA TYR A 252 16.75 15.73 -27.10
C TYR A 252 17.66 16.92 -26.78
N LYS A 253 17.39 18.07 -27.41
CA LYS A 253 18.18 19.29 -27.18
C LYS A 253 17.83 19.98 -25.86
N ASN A 254 16.58 19.88 -25.43
CA ASN A 254 16.08 20.46 -24.19
C ASN A 254 14.80 19.76 -23.74
N ILE A 255 14.35 20.10 -22.53
CA ILE A 255 13.16 19.53 -21.92
C ILE A 255 11.87 19.90 -22.67
N ASP A 256 11.77 21.11 -23.25
CA ASP A 256 10.56 21.55 -23.94
C ASP A 256 10.28 20.69 -25.19
N GLN A 257 11.32 20.35 -25.93
CA GLN A 257 11.23 19.42 -27.07
C GLN A 257 10.66 18.08 -26.60
N TYR A 258 11.19 17.53 -25.52
CA TYR A 258 10.73 16.26 -24.95
C TYR A 258 9.27 16.34 -24.49
N LEU A 259 8.92 17.37 -23.72
CA LEU A 259 7.56 17.54 -23.19
C LEU A 259 6.53 17.70 -24.31
N ASN A 260 6.85 18.42 -25.39
CA ASN A 260 5.96 18.55 -26.55
C ASN A 260 5.73 17.22 -27.26
N GLU A 261 6.76 16.38 -27.38
CA GLU A 261 6.61 15.03 -27.92
C GLU A 261 5.75 14.14 -27.01
N GLN A 262 5.99 14.19 -25.70
CA GLN A 262 5.16 13.45 -24.72
C GLN A 262 3.70 13.91 -24.72
N LYS A 263 3.45 15.21 -24.93
CA LYS A 263 2.08 15.73 -25.11
C LYS A 263 1.42 15.13 -26.33
N SER A 264 2.12 15.09 -27.46
CA SER A 264 1.62 14.55 -28.72
C SER A 264 1.31 13.05 -28.62
N LYS A 265 2.20 12.27 -27.99
CA LYS A 265 1.97 10.84 -27.71
C LYS A 265 0.77 10.58 -26.80
N ASN A 266 0.49 11.50 -25.87
CA ASN A 266 -0.63 11.41 -24.94
C ASN A 266 -1.98 11.90 -25.51
N GLN A 267 -2.04 12.47 -26.72
CA GLN A 267 -3.29 12.94 -27.31
C GLN A 267 -4.20 11.79 -27.80
N GLY A 268 -3.68 10.56 -27.94
CA GLY A 268 -4.45 9.39 -28.39
C GLY A 268 -4.43 8.19 -27.43
N THR A 269 -3.71 8.25 -26.31
CA THR A 269 -3.75 7.19 -25.30
C THR A 269 -4.93 7.43 -24.36
N PRO A 270 -5.78 6.42 -24.08
CA PRO A 270 -6.79 6.56 -23.04
C PRO A 270 -6.08 7.04 -21.78
N LYS A 271 -6.55 8.16 -21.22
CA LYS A 271 -5.98 8.69 -19.99
C LYS A 271 -6.37 7.75 -18.87
N TYR A 272 -5.73 6.59 -18.70
CA TYR A 272 -6.05 5.62 -17.62
C TYR A 272 -5.88 6.18 -16.20
N TYR A 273 -5.51 7.46 -16.08
CA TYR A 273 -5.31 8.16 -14.83
C TYR A 273 -6.18 9.42 -14.85
N GLU A 274 -7.22 9.42 -14.01
CA GLU A 274 -7.94 10.65 -13.67
C GLU A 274 -6.95 11.69 -13.13
N GLU A 275 -7.06 12.93 -13.60
CA GLU A 275 -6.44 14.07 -12.94
C GLU A 275 -7.17 14.29 -11.60
N PHE A 276 -6.69 13.60 -10.57
CA PHE A 276 -7.24 13.69 -9.22
C PHE A 276 -6.81 15.03 -8.60
N ILE A 277 -7.64 16.07 -8.73
CA ILE A 277 -7.36 17.39 -8.15
C ILE A 277 -7.82 17.41 -6.69
N LEU A 278 -6.93 17.01 -5.77
CA LEU A 278 -7.11 17.26 -4.34
C LEU A 278 -6.51 18.61 -3.96
N HIS A 279 -7.28 19.45 -3.26
CA HIS A 279 -6.76 20.68 -2.69
C HIS A 279 -5.72 20.34 -1.62
N ASN A 280 -4.51 20.89 -1.81
CA ASN A 280 -3.31 20.56 -1.08
C ASN A 280 -3.41 20.93 0.42
N LYS A 281 -3.82 19.98 1.26
CA LYS A 281 -3.18 19.81 2.56
C LYS A 281 -2.24 18.61 2.46
N ILE A 282 -0.95 18.89 2.68
CA ILE A 282 0.10 17.90 2.75
C ILE A 282 -0.13 17.12 4.03
N ASP A 283 -0.74 15.94 3.93
CA ASP A 283 -0.69 14.99 5.03
C ASP A 283 0.72 14.40 5.06
N THR A 284 1.36 14.47 6.22
CA THR A 284 2.67 13.85 6.43
C THR A 284 2.54 12.34 6.29
N ASN A 285 3.44 11.72 5.52
CA ASN A 285 3.56 10.26 5.40
C ASN A 285 3.38 9.55 6.75
N PRO A 286 2.56 8.50 6.88
CA PRO A 286 2.51 7.64 8.05
C PRO A 286 3.88 7.09 8.46
N ILE A 287 4.78 6.83 7.52
CA ILE A 287 6.19 6.51 7.79
C ILE A 287 6.91 7.75 8.34
N SER A 288 6.66 8.96 7.81
CA SER A 288 7.15 10.20 8.44
C SER A 288 6.53 10.41 9.82
N LEU A 289 5.29 10.00 10.07
CA LEU A 289 4.64 10.06 11.37
C LEU A 289 5.22 9.02 12.33
N GLN A 290 5.52 7.81 11.86
CA GLN A 290 6.20 6.78 12.63
C GLN A 290 7.64 7.19 12.95
N ILE A 291 8.40 7.68 11.97
CA ILE A 291 9.74 8.26 12.16
C ILE A 291 9.67 9.41 13.15
N LYS A 292 8.78 10.39 12.95
CA LYS A 292 8.57 11.51 13.89
C LYS A 292 8.13 11.05 15.28
N MET A 293 7.33 9.99 15.35
CA MET A 293 6.93 9.38 16.62
C MET A 293 8.14 8.77 17.32
N PHE A 294 8.98 8.02 16.61
CA PHE A 294 10.20 7.43 17.17
C PHE A 294 11.23 8.49 17.54
N GLU A 295 11.40 9.54 16.73
CA GLU A 295 12.22 10.72 17.06
C GLU A 295 11.71 11.43 18.32
N LYS A 296 10.39 11.62 18.45
CA LYS A 296 9.78 12.20 19.65
C LYS A 296 9.98 11.29 20.88
N MET A 297 9.88 9.98 20.71
CA MET A 297 10.19 9.01 21.77
C MET A 297 11.66 9.09 22.20
N GLU A 298 12.59 9.22 21.25
CA GLU A 298 14.02 9.41 21.50
C GLU A 298 14.32 10.74 22.21
N GLN A 299 13.66 11.83 21.83
CA GLN A 299 13.77 13.12 22.52
C GLN A 299 13.27 13.03 23.98
N ILE A 300 12.12 12.38 24.20
CA ILE A 300 11.57 12.15 25.55
C ILE A 300 12.54 11.26 26.35
N HIS A 301 13.06 10.20 25.74
CA HIS A 301 14.05 9.31 26.35
C HIS A 301 15.28 10.09 26.83
N ASN A 302 15.85 10.93 25.95
CA ASN A 302 17.03 11.74 26.27
C ASN A 302 16.76 12.71 27.42
N LYS A 303 15.59 13.37 27.41
CA LYS A 303 15.17 14.26 28.49
C LYS A 303 15.03 13.53 29.83
N LEU A 304 14.33 12.39 29.85
CA LEU A 304 14.15 11.58 31.06
C LEU A 304 15.49 11.02 31.57
N SER A 305 16.39 10.63 30.66
CA SER A 305 17.75 10.18 30.99
C SER A 305 18.58 11.30 31.64
N GLN A 306 18.51 12.52 31.12
CA GLN A 306 19.17 13.68 31.72
C GLN A 306 18.58 14.04 33.08
N GLN A 307 17.26 14.02 33.22
CA GLN A 307 16.59 14.25 34.50
C GLN A 307 17.00 13.20 35.53
N ARG A 308 17.06 11.91 35.16
CA ARG A 308 17.51 10.84 36.05
C ARG A 308 18.95 11.04 36.53
N LYS A 309 19.84 11.54 35.67
CA LYS A 309 21.24 11.86 36.03
C LYS A 309 21.38 13.08 36.95
N ARG A 310 20.45 14.04 36.85
CA ARG A 310 20.44 15.28 37.65
C ARG A 310 19.78 15.11 39.02
N ILE A 311 19.10 13.99 39.25
CA ILE A 311 18.60 13.66 40.57
C ILE A 311 19.77 13.22 41.43
N ASP A 312 20.16 14.11 42.32
CA ASP A 312 20.97 13.82 43.50
C ASP A 312 20.26 12.73 44.33
N PRO A 313 20.96 11.74 44.91
CA PRO A 313 20.42 10.87 45.97
C PRO A 313 19.62 11.63 47.07
N LEU A 314 19.88 12.94 47.23
CA LEU A 314 19.21 13.85 48.17
C LEU A 314 17.94 14.54 47.65
N GLY A 315 17.52 14.29 46.40
CA GLY A 315 16.28 14.82 45.84
C GLY A 315 15.04 14.40 46.64
N GLY A 316 14.14 15.35 46.93
CA GLY A 316 12.94 15.09 47.74
C GLY A 316 12.10 13.92 47.21
N LYS A 317 11.57 13.09 48.13
CA LYS A 317 10.80 11.86 47.83
C LYS A 317 9.73 12.03 46.75
N GLU A 318 9.09 13.19 46.71
CA GLU A 318 8.03 13.52 45.77
C GLU A 318 8.54 13.74 44.32
N MET A 319 9.70 14.38 44.17
CA MET A 319 10.34 14.57 42.85
C MET A 319 10.79 13.23 42.26
N ASN A 320 11.29 12.34 43.11
CA ASN A 320 11.65 10.97 42.73
C ASN A 320 10.42 10.15 42.31
N LYS A 321 9.30 10.27 43.04
CA LYS A 321 8.04 9.58 42.70
C LYS A 321 7.52 10.02 41.33
N LYS A 322 7.43 11.33 41.09
CA LYS A 322 6.93 11.88 39.83
C LYS A 322 7.78 11.48 38.62
N LEU A 323 9.12 11.49 38.76
CA LEU A 323 9.98 11.02 37.67
C LEU A 323 9.80 9.51 37.41
N ASN A 324 9.66 8.70 38.46
CA ASN A 324 9.44 7.26 38.32
C ASN A 324 8.13 6.96 37.58
N GLU A 325 7.05 7.68 37.87
CA GLU A 325 5.77 7.56 37.17
C GLU A 325 5.89 7.95 35.68
N GLN A 326 6.62 9.02 35.38
CA GLN A 326 6.91 9.43 34.00
C GLN A 326 7.72 8.37 33.25
N LEU A 327 8.74 7.81 33.89
CA LEU A 327 9.55 6.73 33.33
C LEU A 327 8.71 5.47 33.06
N GLN A 328 7.86 5.07 34.00
CA GLN A 328 6.98 3.91 33.84
C GLN A 328 6.02 4.09 32.67
N THR A 329 5.33 5.23 32.62
CA THR A 329 4.39 5.57 31.53
C THR A 329 5.09 5.57 30.17
N PHE A 330 6.29 6.16 30.10
CA PHE A 330 7.09 6.19 28.89
C PHE A 330 7.49 4.78 28.43
N ASN A 331 8.03 3.96 29.35
CA ASN A 331 8.48 2.60 29.02
C ASN A 331 7.32 1.72 28.54
N GLN A 332 6.15 1.79 29.18
CA GLN A 332 4.93 1.07 28.76
C GLN A 332 4.50 1.47 27.34
N LYS A 333 4.56 2.76 27.03
CA LYS A 333 4.23 3.25 25.69
C LYS A 333 5.20 2.72 24.63
N VAL A 334 6.51 2.76 24.89
CA VAL A 334 7.51 2.22 23.96
C VAL A 334 7.34 0.71 23.78
N GLN A 335 7.07 -0.02 24.87
CA GLN A 335 6.82 -1.46 24.82
C GLN A 335 5.58 -1.80 23.98
N SER A 336 4.49 -1.04 24.14
CA SER A 336 3.27 -1.22 23.35
C SER A 336 3.51 -1.01 21.86
N GLU A 337 4.24 0.06 21.47
CA GLU A 337 4.56 0.28 20.05
C GLU A 337 5.52 -0.80 19.50
N PHE A 338 6.49 -1.25 20.31
CA PHE A 338 7.39 -2.33 19.91
C PHE A 338 6.64 -3.65 19.70
N GLN A 339 5.69 -3.99 20.60
CA GLN A 339 4.84 -5.18 20.47
C GLN A 339 4.01 -5.17 19.18
N LYS A 340 3.57 -3.99 18.71
CA LYS A 340 2.88 -3.90 17.41
C LYS A 340 3.77 -4.31 16.24
N GLN A 341 5.08 -4.06 16.32
CA GLN A 341 6.04 -4.51 15.30
C GLN A 341 6.43 -5.98 15.48
N TYR A 342 6.36 -6.53 16.68
CA TYR A 342 6.75 -7.91 17.00
C TYR A 342 5.64 -8.62 17.80
N PRO A 343 4.46 -8.89 17.19
CA PRO A 343 3.29 -9.40 17.92
C PRO A 343 3.53 -10.77 18.56
N ASP A 344 4.37 -11.60 17.92
CA ASP A 344 4.63 -12.98 18.35
C ASP A 344 5.79 -13.09 19.35
N VAL A 345 6.44 -11.98 19.69
CA VAL A 345 7.58 -11.96 20.60
C VAL A 345 7.11 -11.63 22.00
N GLN A 346 7.41 -12.50 22.96
CA GLN A 346 7.18 -12.22 24.38
C GLN A 346 8.21 -11.22 24.87
N LEU A 347 7.76 -10.02 25.28
CA LEU A 347 8.64 -8.94 25.72
C LEU A 347 8.85 -8.95 27.23
N LYS A 348 10.09 -8.67 27.67
CA LYS A 348 10.38 -8.30 29.06
C LYS A 348 9.80 -6.92 29.36
N PRO A 349 9.52 -6.58 30.64
CA PRO A 349 9.17 -5.23 31.02
C PRO A 349 10.24 -4.23 30.59
N PHE A 350 9.83 -3.15 29.91
CA PHE A 350 10.78 -2.14 29.48
C PHE A 350 11.20 -1.23 30.64
N HIS A 351 12.47 -0.87 30.62
CA HIS A 351 13.14 0.11 31.45
C HIS A 351 13.77 1.16 30.54
N LEU A 352 14.35 2.22 31.12
CA LEU A 352 14.89 3.32 30.31
C LEU A 352 15.96 2.85 29.31
N SER A 353 16.82 1.91 29.70
CA SER A 353 17.86 1.35 28.82
C SER A 353 17.27 0.48 27.70
N THR A 354 16.29 -0.38 27.99
CA THR A 354 15.64 -1.22 26.98
C THR A 354 14.73 -0.44 26.05
N SER A 355 14.07 0.60 26.55
CA SER A 355 13.31 1.52 25.70
C SER A 355 14.18 2.20 24.65
N LYS A 356 15.44 2.54 24.99
CA LYS A 356 16.38 3.10 24.01
C LYS A 356 16.63 2.11 22.86
N ILE A 357 16.98 0.87 23.21
CA ILE A 357 17.27 -0.19 22.24
C ILE A 357 16.04 -0.44 21.36
N ALA A 358 14.85 -0.55 21.97
CA ALA A 358 13.61 -0.73 21.23
C ALA A 358 13.32 0.42 20.24
N ILE A 359 13.57 1.67 20.64
CA ILE A 359 13.42 2.83 19.75
C ILE A 359 14.42 2.74 18.59
N GLU A 360 15.68 2.40 18.84
CA GLU A 360 16.71 2.25 17.79
C GLU A 360 16.35 1.12 16.81
N VAL A 361 15.83 0.00 17.30
CA VAL A 361 15.32 -1.10 16.47
C VAL A 361 14.11 -0.65 15.65
N MET A 362 13.14 0.03 16.25
CA MET A 362 11.98 0.53 15.51
C MET A 362 12.37 1.57 14.45
N LYS A 363 13.35 2.44 14.74
CA LYS A 363 13.93 3.39 13.78
C LYS A 363 14.64 2.66 12.65
N HIS A 364 15.47 1.68 12.96
CA HIS A 364 16.12 0.82 11.98
C HIS A 364 15.08 0.15 11.08
N ASN A 365 14.07 -0.50 11.67
CA ASN A 365 13.00 -1.17 10.94
C ASN A 365 12.27 -0.22 9.99
N CYS A 366 12.03 1.01 10.43
CA CYS A 366 11.38 2.05 9.64
C CYS A 366 12.29 2.59 8.52
N GLN A 367 13.58 2.78 8.81
CA GLN A 367 14.57 3.35 7.89
C GLN A 367 14.94 2.39 6.77
N PHE A 368 15.25 1.13 7.12
CA PHE A 368 15.70 0.12 6.17
C PHE A 368 14.55 -0.68 5.57
N GLY A 369 13.35 -0.55 6.14
CA GLY A 369 12.23 -1.40 5.76
C GLY A 369 12.60 -2.86 5.86
N GLN A 370 13.21 -3.27 6.98
CA GLN A 370 13.38 -4.66 7.35
C GLN A 370 13.17 -4.80 8.85
N LYS A 371 12.30 -5.71 9.32
CA LYS A 371 12.28 -6.05 10.75
C LYS A 371 13.63 -6.67 11.10
N LEU A 372 14.31 -6.08 12.07
CA LEU A 372 15.49 -6.66 12.67
C LEU A 372 15.11 -8.05 13.22
N ASP A 373 15.80 -9.08 12.74
CA ASP A 373 15.79 -10.37 13.42
C ASP A 373 16.50 -10.18 14.76
N LEU A 374 15.74 -10.34 15.85
CA LEU A 374 16.23 -10.10 17.20
C LEU A 374 17.28 -11.15 17.63
N ASP A 375 17.37 -12.27 16.91
CA ASP A 375 18.38 -13.32 17.14
C ASP A 375 19.64 -13.13 16.27
N GLN A 376 19.58 -12.33 15.19
CA GLN A 376 20.69 -12.09 14.26
C GLN A 376 21.20 -10.63 14.26
N GLY A 377 20.74 -9.79 15.19
CA GLY A 377 21.00 -8.35 15.11
C GLY A 377 22.47 -7.88 15.21
N ARG A 378 23.42 -8.80 15.46
CA ARG A 378 24.87 -8.53 15.34
C ARG A 378 25.27 -8.09 13.93
N GLU A 379 24.65 -8.65 12.90
CA GLU A 379 24.96 -8.32 11.49
C GLU A 379 24.56 -6.88 11.15
N LEU A 380 23.70 -6.27 11.96
CA LEU A 380 23.14 -4.94 11.77
C LEU A 380 23.63 -3.93 12.81
N GLY A 381 24.74 -4.24 13.48
CA GLY A 381 25.44 -3.34 14.41
C GLY A 381 24.91 -3.30 15.84
N PHE A 382 23.89 -4.10 16.17
CA PHE A 382 23.36 -4.21 17.54
C PHE A 382 24.11 -5.28 18.32
N LYS A 383 24.41 -5.02 19.59
CA LYS A 383 25.00 -6.07 20.44
C LYS A 383 23.89 -7.07 20.82
N GLN A 384 24.11 -8.36 20.59
CA GLN A 384 23.12 -9.40 20.94
C GLN A 384 22.71 -9.34 22.43
N VAL A 385 23.66 -8.98 23.31
CA VAL A 385 23.43 -8.78 24.75
C VAL A 385 22.39 -7.68 25.02
N GLU A 386 22.28 -6.67 24.15
CA GLU A 386 21.30 -5.60 24.25
C GLU A 386 19.93 -6.06 23.76
N LEU A 387 19.85 -6.78 22.65
CA LEU A 387 18.60 -7.33 22.11
C LEU A 387 17.96 -8.37 23.03
N ASN A 388 18.79 -9.21 23.68
CA ASN A 388 18.32 -10.18 24.69
C ASN A 388 17.66 -9.53 25.92
N LYS A 389 17.81 -8.21 26.11
CA LYS A 389 17.10 -7.47 27.16
C LYS A 389 15.66 -7.14 26.77
N LEU A 390 15.31 -7.18 25.48
CA LEU A 390 13.95 -6.90 24.99
C LEU A 390 13.05 -8.14 25.10
N VAL A 391 13.61 -9.32 24.79
CA VAL A 391 12.84 -10.56 24.64
C VAL A 391 12.93 -11.41 25.91
N ASP A 392 11.79 -11.95 26.32
CA ASP A 392 11.69 -13.04 27.27
C ASP A 392 11.74 -14.36 26.51
N LYS A 393 12.86 -15.07 26.59
CA LYS A 393 13.05 -16.31 25.84
C LYS A 393 12.37 -17.52 26.51
N GLY A 394 11.89 -17.38 27.75
CA GLY A 394 11.47 -18.53 28.56
C GLY A 394 12.56 -19.60 28.66
N ASN A 395 12.36 -20.64 29.47
CA ASN A 395 13.26 -21.79 29.46
C ASN A 395 13.03 -22.64 28.19
N LYS A 396 13.43 -22.16 27.01
CA LYS A 396 13.60 -22.99 25.80
C LYS A 396 14.93 -23.75 25.83
N LEU A 397 15.21 -24.45 26.93
CA LEU A 397 16.41 -25.27 27.11
C LEU A 397 16.10 -26.74 27.45
N GLU A 398 14.84 -27.16 27.42
CA GLU A 398 14.45 -28.56 27.61
C GLU A 398 13.59 -29.01 26.43
N MET A 399 14.18 -29.19 25.25
CA MET A 399 13.61 -30.06 24.20
C MET A 399 14.64 -30.43 23.11
N GLU A 400 15.92 -30.51 23.48
CA GLU A 400 16.94 -31.24 22.72
C GLU A 400 17.84 -31.99 23.72
N LEU A 401 17.35 -33.14 24.18
CA LEU A 401 18.16 -34.27 24.64
C LEU A 401 17.58 -35.55 24.08
#